data_AF-T1BYD6-F1
#
_entry.id   AF-T1BYD6-F1
#
_cell.length_a   1.000
_cell.length_b   1.000
_cell.length_c   1.000
_cell.angle_alpha   90.00
_cell.angle_beta   90.00
_cell.angle_gamma   90.00
#
_symmetry.space_group_name_H-M   'P 1'
#
loop_
_entity.id
_entity.type
_entity.pdbx_description
1 polymer ?
#
loop_
_entity_poly.entity_id
_entity_poly.type
_entity_poly.pdbx_seq_one_letter_code
_entity_poly.pdbx_strand_id
1 'polypeptide(L)'
;MIFDVSRLRYHRIIIMTDADVDGAHIRTLLLTFFYRQMTALVERGHIYIAQPPLYKVRRGKQEIYLKDEQELDDYLLTAALDGAELTNADQPVPVPVETLAHVARSLLRARRLIDRWGQRYDHGFLWALLMGPTLDPLLFSDLEGLTRWTQAIHTALTARFPHAC
;
A
#
# COMPACT_ATOMS: atom_id res chain seq x y z
N MET A 1 -14.84 -14.26 -40.90
CA MET A 1 -13.86 -13.41 -41.60
C MET A 1 -12.67 -13.26 -40.68
N ILE A 2 -11.51 -13.80 -41.04
CA ILE A 2 -10.32 -13.79 -40.18
C ILE A 2 -9.76 -12.37 -40.19
N PHE A 3 -9.53 -11.80 -39.00
CA PHE A 3 -8.96 -10.47 -38.82
C PHE A 3 -7.52 -10.43 -39.36
N ASP A 4 -7.24 -9.48 -40.28
CA ASP A 4 -5.91 -9.28 -40.83
C ASP A 4 -5.22 -8.09 -40.16
N VAL A 5 -4.22 -8.40 -39.34
CA VAL A 5 -3.47 -7.45 -38.55
C VAL A 5 -2.43 -6.66 -39.39
N SER A 6 -2.14 -7.07 -40.63
CA SER A 6 -1.22 -6.35 -41.52
C SER A 6 -1.82 -5.05 -42.08
N ARG A 7 -3.15 -4.91 -42.03
CA ARG A 7 -3.90 -3.76 -42.54
C ARG A 7 -4.38 -2.82 -41.43
N LEU A 8 -3.69 -2.82 -40.29
CA LEU A 8 -4.03 -1.96 -39.17
C LEU A 8 -3.88 -0.48 -39.52
N ARG A 9 -4.97 0.28 -39.34
CA ARG A 9 -4.93 1.75 -39.40
C ARG A 9 -4.33 2.35 -38.12
N TYR A 10 -4.62 1.75 -36.97
CA TYR A 10 -4.17 2.21 -35.66
C TYR A 10 -3.33 1.12 -34.99
N HIS A 11 -2.07 1.43 -34.75
CA HIS A 11 -1.10 0.54 -34.11
C HIS A 11 -1.08 0.69 -32.59
N ARG A 12 -1.80 1.68 -32.05
CA ARG A 12 -1.96 1.94 -30.63
C ARG A 12 -3.43 2.18 -30.33
N ILE A 13 -4.01 1.29 -29.53
CA ILE A 13 -5.38 1.39 -29.04
C ILE A 13 -5.28 1.61 -27.54
N ILE A 14 -5.70 2.77 -27.07
CA ILE A 14 -5.66 3.14 -25.64
C ILE A 14 -7.07 3.02 -25.08
N ILE A 15 -7.26 2.15 -24.10
CA ILE A 15 -8.51 1.99 -23.37
C ILE A 15 -8.41 2.87 -22.13
N MET A 16 -9.18 3.97 -22.13
CA MET A 16 -9.35 4.85 -20.98
C MET A 16 -10.75 4.66 -20.43
N THR A 17 -10.84 4.28 -19.17
CA THR A 17 -12.09 4.03 -18.44
C THR A 17 -11.96 4.64 -17.06
N ASP A 18 -13.09 4.94 -16.43
CA ASP A 18 -13.08 5.42 -15.05
C ASP A 18 -12.54 4.35 -14.07
N ALA A 19 -12.12 4.81 -12.90
CA ALA A 19 -11.53 3.98 -11.85
C ALA A 19 -12.59 3.26 -10.99
N ASP A 20 -13.85 3.30 -11.40
CA ASP A 20 -14.97 2.67 -10.71
C ASP A 20 -15.24 1.25 -11.21
N VAL A 21 -16.26 0.62 -10.60
CA VAL A 21 -16.67 -0.75 -10.91
C VAL A 21 -17.15 -0.86 -12.36
N ASP A 22 -17.86 0.13 -12.87
CA ASP A 22 -18.39 0.12 -14.23
C ASP A 22 -17.28 0.27 -15.28
N GLY A 23 -16.29 1.13 -15.01
CA GLY A 23 -15.07 1.25 -15.79
C GLY A 23 -14.27 -0.07 -15.83
N ALA A 24 -14.17 -0.77 -14.70
CA ALA A 24 -13.57 -2.10 -14.66
C ALA A 24 -14.36 -3.14 -15.45
N HIS A 25 -15.70 -3.10 -15.41
CA HIS A 25 -16.56 -3.98 -16.19
C HIS A 25 -16.38 -3.77 -17.69
N ILE A 26 -16.50 -2.54 -18.19
CA ILE A 26 -16.36 -2.28 -19.64
C ILE A 26 -14.94 -2.57 -20.13
N ARG A 27 -13.91 -2.27 -19.33
CA ARG A 27 -12.52 -2.62 -19.63
C ARG A 27 -12.36 -4.13 -19.81
N THR A 28 -12.94 -4.93 -18.92
CA THR A 28 -12.88 -6.40 -18.98
C THR A 28 -13.63 -6.95 -20.20
N LEU A 29 -14.78 -6.38 -20.54
CA LEU A 29 -15.53 -6.76 -21.74
C LEU A 29 -14.74 -6.49 -23.02
N LEU A 30 -14.13 -5.30 -23.14
CA LEU A 30 -13.29 -4.93 -24.28
C LEU A 30 -12.04 -5.82 -24.38
N LEU A 31 -11.35 -6.07 -23.27
CA LEU A 31 -10.20 -6.96 -23.24
C LEU A 31 -10.57 -8.39 -23.64
N THR A 32 -11.71 -8.91 -23.15
CA THR A 32 -12.21 -10.23 -23.52
C THR A 32 -12.58 -10.29 -25.01
N PHE A 33 -13.19 -9.24 -25.53
CA PHE A 33 -13.49 -9.12 -26.96
C PHE A 33 -12.22 -9.15 -27.82
N PHE A 34 -11.22 -8.32 -27.50
CA PHE A 34 -9.94 -8.31 -28.23
C PHE A 34 -9.22 -9.65 -28.11
N TYR A 35 -9.22 -10.25 -26.93
CA TYR A 35 -8.60 -11.55 -26.72
C TYR A 35 -9.27 -12.67 -27.55
N ARG A 36 -10.60 -12.68 -27.65
CA ARG A 36 -11.34 -13.75 -28.36
C ARG A 36 -11.46 -13.53 -29.87
N GLN A 37 -11.62 -12.28 -30.32
CA GLN A 37 -11.93 -11.97 -31.72
C GLN A 37 -10.73 -11.41 -32.49
N MET A 38 -9.76 -10.82 -31.81
CA MET A 38 -8.62 -10.11 -32.41
C MET A 38 -7.32 -10.38 -31.65
N THR A 39 -7.04 -11.64 -31.29
CA THR A 39 -5.91 -12.04 -30.42
C THR A 39 -4.58 -11.46 -30.86
N ALA A 40 -4.35 -11.38 -32.18
CA ALA A 40 -3.13 -10.81 -32.77
C ALA A 40 -2.87 -9.34 -32.35
N LEU A 41 -3.90 -8.57 -31.98
CA LEU A 41 -3.71 -7.22 -31.44
C LEU A 41 -3.07 -7.23 -30.05
N VAL A 42 -3.48 -8.19 -29.22
CA VAL A 42 -2.98 -8.35 -27.86
C VAL A 42 -1.55 -8.87 -27.90
N GLU A 43 -1.30 -9.91 -28.67
CA GLU A 43 0.04 -10.55 -28.80
C GLU A 43 1.09 -9.60 -29.34
N ARG A 44 0.72 -8.71 -30.28
CA ARG A 44 1.63 -7.71 -30.86
C ARG A 44 1.74 -6.42 -30.05
N GLY A 45 1.11 -6.35 -28.86
CA GLY A 45 1.23 -5.19 -27.98
C GLY A 45 0.59 -3.91 -28.52
N HIS A 46 -0.52 -4.02 -29.25
CA HIS A 46 -1.26 -2.87 -29.77
C HIS A 46 -2.28 -2.29 -28.78
N ILE A 47 -2.66 -3.04 -27.73
CA ILE A 47 -3.64 -2.62 -26.71
C ILE A 47 -2.91 -2.07 -25.48
N TYR A 48 -3.29 -0.86 -25.07
CA TYR A 48 -2.77 -0.15 -23.90
C TYR A 48 -3.92 0.23 -22.97
N ILE A 49 -3.70 0.15 -21.66
CA ILE A 49 -4.66 0.63 -20.65
C ILE A 49 -4.14 1.96 -20.12
N ALA A 50 -4.97 3.01 -20.15
CA ALA A 50 -4.63 4.27 -19.53
C ALA A 50 -4.66 4.14 -18.00
N GLN A 51 -3.69 4.76 -17.32
CA GLN A 51 -3.64 4.87 -15.86
C GLN A 51 -3.75 6.35 -15.48
N PRO A 52 -4.98 6.87 -15.30
CA PRO A 52 -5.16 8.25 -14.87
C PRO A 52 -4.64 8.44 -13.43
N PRO A 53 -4.18 9.65 -13.06
CA PRO A 53 -3.74 9.92 -11.70
C PRO A 53 -4.92 9.84 -10.72
N LEU A 54 -4.70 9.20 -9.57
CA LEU A 54 -5.70 9.07 -8.51
C LEU A 54 -5.75 10.31 -7.61
N TYR A 55 -4.61 10.99 -7.40
CA TYR A 55 -4.50 12.17 -6.54
C TYR A 55 -3.91 13.36 -7.27
N LYS A 56 -4.34 14.55 -6.88
CA LYS A 56 -3.70 15.83 -7.21
C LYS A 56 -3.30 16.52 -5.91
N VAL A 57 -2.01 16.69 -5.68
CA VAL A 57 -1.47 17.40 -4.51
C VAL A 57 -1.02 18.79 -4.93
N ARG A 58 -1.37 19.80 -4.12
CA ARG A 58 -0.99 21.20 -4.36
C ARG A 58 -0.28 21.77 -3.14
N ARG A 59 0.94 22.27 -3.33
CA ARG A 59 1.72 22.99 -2.31
C ARG A 59 2.12 24.36 -2.85
N GLY A 60 1.38 25.40 -2.43
CA GLY A 60 1.55 26.75 -2.96
C GLY A 60 1.25 26.83 -4.47
N LYS A 61 2.31 27.06 -5.27
CA LYS A 61 2.25 27.13 -6.74
C LYS A 61 2.58 25.81 -7.45
N GLN A 62 3.11 24.81 -6.74
CA GLN A 62 3.45 23.51 -7.33
C GLN A 62 2.23 22.58 -7.28
N GLU A 63 1.94 21.92 -8.40
CA GLU A 63 0.91 20.89 -8.53
C GLU A 63 1.55 19.60 -9.03
N ILE A 64 1.28 18.49 -8.32
CA ILE A 64 1.81 17.17 -8.63
C ILE A 64 0.64 16.19 -8.72
N TYR A 65 0.64 15.36 -9.75
CA TYR A 65 -0.33 14.29 -9.96
C TYR A 65 0.29 12.96 -9.56
N LEU A 66 -0.40 12.19 -8.72
CA LEU A 66 0.08 10.92 -8.17
C LEU A 66 -0.89 9.81 -8.58
N LYS A 67 -0.36 8.68 -9.03
CA LYS A 67 -1.15 7.62 -9.67
C LYS A 67 -1.87 6.71 -8.69
N ASP A 68 -1.31 6.53 -7.50
CA ASP A 68 -1.81 5.59 -6.49
C ASP A 68 -1.51 6.08 -5.07
N GLU A 69 -2.04 5.36 -4.09
CA GLU A 69 -1.85 5.65 -2.66
C GLU A 69 -0.39 5.47 -2.23
N GLN A 70 0.36 4.59 -2.90
CA GLN A 70 1.76 4.39 -2.58
C GLN A 70 2.60 5.62 -2.95
N GLU A 71 2.38 6.21 -4.12
CA GLU A 71 3.02 7.46 -4.53
C GLU A 71 2.63 8.63 -3.61
N LEU A 72 1.39 8.65 -3.10
CA LEU A 72 0.97 9.62 -2.10
C LEU A 72 1.75 9.48 -0.80
N ASP A 73 1.82 8.27 -0.24
CA ASP A 73 2.59 8.00 0.97
C ASP A 73 4.07 8.38 0.82
N ASP A 74 4.69 8.02 -0.30
CA ASP A 74 6.10 8.32 -0.57
C ASP A 74 6.34 9.84 -0.72
N TYR A 75 5.41 10.55 -1.38
CA TYR A 75 5.44 12.00 -1.48
C TYR A 75 5.30 12.66 -0.09
N LEU A 76 4.32 12.25 0.70
CA LEU A 76 4.08 12.77 2.05
C LEU A 76 5.27 12.49 2.97
N LEU A 77 5.86 11.30 2.88
CA LEU A 77 7.04 10.94 3.67
C LEU A 77 8.23 11.83 3.31
N THR A 78 8.49 12.03 2.02
CA THR A 78 9.59 12.90 1.56
C THR A 78 9.38 14.33 2.06
N ALA A 79 8.16 14.84 1.96
CA ALA A 79 7.81 16.16 2.47
C ALA A 79 7.90 16.26 4.01
N ALA A 80 7.61 15.19 4.73
CA ALA A 80 7.68 15.14 6.19
C ALA A 80 9.12 15.01 6.72
N LEU A 81 10.03 14.44 5.93
CA LEU A 81 11.45 14.31 6.28
C LEU A 81 12.26 15.58 5.96
N ASP A 82 11.73 16.48 5.13
CA ASP A 82 12.36 17.75 4.77
C ASP A 82 12.50 18.66 6.01
N GLY A 83 13.73 18.77 6.52
CA GLY A 83 14.04 19.53 7.73
C GLY A 83 13.62 18.85 9.05
N ALA A 84 13.30 17.56 9.03
CA ALA A 84 12.96 16.82 10.24
C ALA A 84 14.20 16.34 10.99
N GLU A 85 14.21 16.56 12.30
CA GLU A 85 15.22 16.05 13.21
C GLU A 85 14.54 15.26 14.33
N LEU A 86 15.06 14.07 14.62
CA LEU A 86 14.59 13.24 15.73
C LEU A 86 15.74 13.06 16.72
N THR A 87 15.54 13.51 17.95
CA THR A 87 16.47 13.28 19.06
C THR A 87 15.84 12.31 20.05
N ASN A 88 16.62 11.34 20.53
CA ASN A 88 16.15 10.45 21.59
C ASN A 88 16.34 11.14 22.95
N ALA A 89 15.40 10.98 23.88
CA ALA A 89 15.52 11.54 25.24
C ALA A 89 16.78 11.04 25.95
N ASP A 90 17.19 9.80 25.66
CA ASP A 90 18.36 9.17 26.25
C ASP A 90 19.69 9.48 25.52
N GLN A 91 19.63 10.06 24.32
CA GLN A 91 20.81 10.37 23.50
C GLN A 91 20.64 11.72 22.78
N PRO A 92 21.48 12.73 23.10
CA PRO A 92 21.36 14.06 22.50
C PRO A 92 21.84 14.12 21.04
N VAL A 93 22.32 13.02 20.47
CA VAL A 93 22.74 12.96 19.06
C VAL A 93 21.48 12.75 18.19
N PRO A 94 21.20 13.64 17.23
CA PRO A 94 20.09 13.45 16.30
C PRO A 94 20.25 12.16 15.49
N VAL A 95 19.13 11.46 15.29
CA VAL A 95 19.07 10.28 14.43
C VAL A 95 19.35 10.73 12.98
N PRO A 96 20.27 10.06 12.26
CA PRO A 96 20.53 10.37 10.85
C PRO A 96 19.26 10.29 10.02
N VAL A 97 19.07 11.24 9.09
CA VAL A 97 17.87 11.35 8.25
C VAL A 97 17.62 10.06 7.45
N GLU A 98 18.68 9.38 7.01
CA GLU A 98 18.58 8.11 6.30
C GLU A 98 18.01 7.00 7.17
N THR A 99 18.39 6.99 8.45
CA THR A 99 17.87 6.02 9.44
C THR A 99 16.42 6.34 9.76
N LEU A 100 16.10 7.62 9.96
CA LEU A 100 14.71 8.06 10.18
C LEU A 100 13.83 7.69 8.99
N ALA A 101 14.30 7.93 7.75
CA ALA A 101 13.60 7.57 6.53
C ALA A 101 13.38 6.05 6.42
N HIS A 102 14.39 5.25 6.76
CA HIS A 102 14.28 3.79 6.75
C HIS A 102 13.23 3.28 7.74
N VAL A 103 13.24 3.80 8.97
CA VAL A 103 12.27 3.44 10.01
C VAL A 103 10.86 3.89 9.61
N ALA A 104 10.70 5.12 9.12
CA ALA A 104 9.41 5.64 8.69
C ALA A 104 8.80 4.83 7.53
N ARG A 105 9.60 4.45 6.52
CA ARG A 105 9.15 3.53 5.46
C ARG A 105 8.74 2.17 5.99
N SER A 106 9.44 1.65 7.00
CA SER A 106 9.11 0.36 7.61
C SER A 106 7.80 0.44 8.40
N LEU A 107 7.55 1.55 9.09
CA LEU A 107 6.27 1.82 9.76
C LEU A 107 5.10 1.93 8.77
N LEU A 108 5.26 2.66 7.66
CA LEU A 108 4.23 2.75 6.62
C LEU A 108 3.91 1.37 6.03
N ARG A 109 4.92 0.53 5.79
CA ARG A 109 4.73 -0.87 5.36
C ARG A 109 3.96 -1.68 6.40
N ALA A 110 4.32 -1.58 7.68
CA ALA A 110 3.60 -2.25 8.76
C ALA A 110 2.14 -1.79 8.84
N ARG A 111 1.89 -0.48 8.73
CA ARG A 111 0.53 0.08 8.73
C ARG A 111 -0.32 -0.49 7.60
N ARG A 112 0.20 -0.57 6.37
CA ARG A 112 -0.52 -1.20 5.24
C ARG A 112 -0.86 -2.66 5.49
N LEU A 113 0.00 -3.40 6.20
CA LEU A 113 -0.30 -4.79 6.60
C LEU A 113 -1.41 -4.81 7.66
N ILE A 114 -1.34 -3.94 8.66
CA ILE A 114 -2.36 -3.82 9.70
C ILE A 114 -3.72 -3.47 9.08
N ASP A 115 -3.78 -2.48 8.18
CA ASP A 115 -5.03 -2.08 7.53
C ASP A 115 -5.62 -3.20 6.66
N ARG A 116 -4.75 -3.94 5.94
CA ARG A 116 -5.18 -5.10 5.14
C ARG A 116 -5.74 -6.22 6.03
N TRP A 117 -5.09 -6.52 7.14
CA TRP A 117 -5.49 -7.59 8.05
C TRP A 117 -6.62 -7.16 9.01
N GLY A 118 -6.84 -5.85 9.16
CA GLY A 118 -7.91 -5.24 9.93
C GLY A 118 -9.32 -5.61 9.45
N GLN A 119 -9.45 -6.10 8.21
CA GLN A 119 -10.71 -6.66 7.73
C GLN A 119 -11.09 -7.99 8.42
N ARG A 120 -10.12 -8.68 9.02
CA ARG A 120 -10.30 -10.01 9.63
C ARG A 120 -9.99 -10.04 11.12
N TYR A 121 -9.05 -9.21 11.57
CA TYR A 121 -8.60 -9.15 12.95
C TYR A 121 -8.80 -7.75 13.50
N ASP A 122 -8.94 -7.64 14.83
CA ASP A 122 -9.06 -6.35 15.48
C ASP A 122 -7.82 -5.47 15.22
N HIS A 123 -8.06 -4.20 14.89
CA HIS A 123 -7.00 -3.25 14.52
C HIS A 123 -6.10 -2.94 15.71
N GLY A 124 -6.69 -2.79 16.90
CA GLY A 124 -5.95 -2.54 18.14
C GLY A 124 -5.01 -3.70 18.47
N PHE A 125 -5.49 -4.94 18.32
CA PHE A 125 -4.68 -6.13 18.52
C PHE A 125 -3.49 -6.20 17.56
N LEU A 126 -3.70 -5.92 16.27
CA LEU A 126 -2.62 -5.90 15.28
C LEU A 126 -1.56 -4.83 15.59
N TRP A 127 -1.96 -3.67 16.10
CA TRP A 127 -1.03 -2.65 16.60
C TRP A 127 -0.30 -3.10 17.86
N ALA A 128 -0.99 -3.79 18.78
CA ALA A 128 -0.38 -4.36 19.98
C ALA A 128 0.67 -5.43 19.62
N LEU A 129 0.46 -6.21 18.56
CA LEU A 129 1.46 -7.14 18.03
C LEU A 129 2.69 -6.43 17.47
N LEU A 130 2.53 -5.27 16.83
CA LEU A 130 3.65 -4.50 16.28
C LEU A 130 4.52 -3.88 17.37
N MET A 131 3.89 -3.38 18.44
CA MET A 131 4.58 -2.64 19.51
C MET A 131 4.97 -3.53 20.70
N GLY A 132 4.34 -4.70 20.82
CA GLY A 132 4.55 -5.65 21.91
C GLY A 132 5.74 -6.58 21.70
N PRO A 133 5.97 -7.50 22.65
CA PRO A 133 7.03 -8.49 22.53
C PRO A 133 6.76 -9.45 21.34
N THR A 134 7.84 -9.85 20.68
CA THR A 134 7.77 -10.86 19.61
C THR A 134 7.31 -12.21 20.18
N LEU A 135 6.49 -12.93 19.41
CA LEU A 135 6.05 -14.28 19.77
C LEU A 135 7.09 -15.29 19.27
N ASP A 136 7.89 -15.83 20.19
CA ASP A 136 8.82 -16.91 19.89
C ASP A 136 8.06 -18.25 19.78
N PRO A 137 8.21 -19.02 18.69
CA PRO A 137 7.59 -20.34 18.56
C PRO A 137 7.91 -21.32 19.71
N LEU A 138 9.05 -21.17 20.39
CA LEU A 138 9.38 -22.01 21.54
C LEU A 138 8.41 -21.82 22.71
N LEU A 139 7.73 -20.66 22.80
CA LEU A 139 6.72 -20.39 23.83
C LEU A 139 5.45 -21.23 23.68
N PHE A 140 5.20 -21.86 22.53
CA PHE A 140 4.03 -22.73 22.38
C PHE A 140 4.08 -23.99 23.26
N SER A 141 5.27 -24.35 23.75
CA SER A 141 5.45 -25.46 24.69
C SER A 141 5.60 -25.01 26.16
N ASP A 142 5.64 -23.69 26.40
CA ASP A 142 5.79 -23.08 27.73
C ASP A 142 4.54 -22.26 28.08
N LEU A 143 3.63 -22.87 28.84
CA LEU A 143 2.36 -22.23 29.23
C LEU A 143 2.57 -20.97 30.08
N GLU A 144 3.57 -20.96 30.96
CA GLU A 144 3.87 -19.78 31.78
C GLU A 144 4.42 -18.64 30.92
N GLY A 145 5.34 -18.97 30.01
CA GLY A 145 5.88 -18.04 29.03
C GLY A 145 4.81 -17.44 28.13
N LEU A 146 3.90 -18.27 27.62
CA LEU A 146 2.78 -17.82 26.80
C LEU A 146 1.82 -16.90 27.59
N THR A 147 1.57 -17.21 28.86
CA THR A 147 0.73 -16.37 29.74
C THR A 147 1.37 -15.00 30.00
N ARG A 148 2.69 -14.94 30.19
CA ARG A 148 3.41 -13.66 30.30
C ARG A 148 3.32 -12.84 29.01
N TRP A 149 3.46 -13.51 27.86
CA TRP A 149 3.35 -12.85 26.57
C TRP A 149 1.94 -12.29 26.32
N THR A 150 0.89 -13.05 26.58
CA THR A 150 -0.50 -12.59 26.41
C THR A 150 -0.81 -11.41 27.32
N GLN A 151 -0.33 -11.44 28.56
CA GLN A 151 -0.52 -10.34 29.52
C GLN A 151 0.21 -9.07 29.05
N ALA A 152 1.43 -9.19 28.51
CA ALA A 152 2.15 -8.07 27.94
C ALA A 152 1.42 -7.45 26.72
N ILE A 153 0.88 -8.29 25.84
CA ILE A 153 0.07 -7.83 24.69
C ILE A 153 -1.22 -7.16 25.15
N HIS A 154 -1.91 -7.72 26.15
CA HIS A 154 -3.11 -7.10 26.73
C HIS A 154 -2.80 -5.72 27.31
N THR A 155 -1.70 -5.56 28.07
CA THR A 155 -1.27 -4.25 28.57
C THR A 155 -0.98 -3.27 27.43
N ALA A 156 -0.29 -3.71 26.37
CA ALA A 156 0.00 -2.88 25.21
C ALA A 156 -1.28 -2.43 24.48
N LEU A 157 -2.28 -3.31 24.37
CA LEU A 157 -3.59 -3.03 23.81
C LEU A 157 -4.31 -1.93 24.62
N THR A 158 -4.48 -2.14 25.93
CA THR A 158 -5.24 -1.23 26.80
C THR A 158 -4.56 0.15 26.92
N ALA A 159 -3.23 0.21 26.91
CA ALA A 159 -2.50 1.47 26.99
C ALA A 159 -2.72 2.38 25.77
N ARG A 160 -2.94 1.79 24.58
CA ARG A 160 -3.10 2.53 23.32
C ARG A 160 -4.56 2.71 22.93
N PHE A 161 -5.41 1.74 23.22
CA PHE A 161 -6.83 1.71 22.86
C PHE A 161 -7.70 1.38 24.08
N PRO A 162 -8.02 2.38 24.92
CA PRO A 162 -8.74 2.17 26.19
C PRO A 162 -10.17 1.62 26.02
N HIS A 163 -10.73 1.68 24.81
CA HIS A 163 -12.10 1.32 24.49
C HIS A 163 -12.22 0.06 23.62
N ALA A 164 -11.13 -0.69 23.41
CA ALA A 164 -11.11 -1.88 22.54
C ALA A 164 -11.44 -3.20 23.26
N CYS A 165 -11.79 -3.15 24.55
CA CYS A 165 -12.18 -4.30 25.37
C CYS A 165 -13.65 -4.25 25.74
#